data_AF-A0A349HDZ2-F1
#
_entry.id   AF-A0A349HDZ2-F1
#
_cell.length_a   1.000
_cell.length_b   1.000
_cell.length_c   1.000
_cell.angle_alpha   90.00
_cell.angle_beta   90.00
_cell.angle_gamma   90.00
#
_symmetry.space_group_name_H-M   'P 1'
#
loop_
_entity.id
_entity.type
_entity.pdbx_description
1 polymer ?
#
loop_
_entity_poly.entity_id
_entity_poly.type
_entity_poly.pdbx_seq_one_letter_code
_entity_poly.pdbx_strand_id
1 'polypeptide(L)'
;MSANFQQLANFIWSVADLLRGPYRPPQYERVMLPLTVPRRFDAVLAPSKQAVLKRYVELSSKGIPNIDAILNNLAKDEDGSSLGFHNHSQLDFYKLKGDPDNIGRHLADYIAGFSENIRKIFERFEFDKEIEKLEESNRLYQVVTQFADIDLHPRQVDNLSLIHI
;
A
#
# COMPACT_ATOMS: atom_id res chain seq x y z
N MET A 1 6.00 11.26 22.31
CA MET A 1 5.90 9.86 21.85
C MET A 1 4.55 9.19 22.16
N SER A 2 3.60 9.84 22.86
CA SER A 2 2.29 9.23 23.20
C SER A 2 1.16 9.47 22.19
N ALA A 3 1.19 10.56 21.42
CA ALA A 3 0.10 10.94 20.53
C ALA A 3 -0.10 9.99 19.34
N ASN A 4 1.00 9.50 18.75
CA ASN A 4 0.93 8.67 17.53
C ASN A 4 0.46 7.23 17.82
N PHE A 5 0.80 6.67 19.00
CA PHE A 5 0.33 5.33 19.37
C PHE A 5 -1.18 5.30 19.65
N GLN A 6 -1.72 6.34 20.31
CA GLN A 6 -3.18 6.46 20.50
C GLN A 6 -3.92 6.63 19.18
N GLN A 7 -3.38 7.41 18.24
CA GLN A 7 -3.94 7.55 16.89
C GLN A 7 -3.91 6.22 16.13
N LEU A 8 -2.81 5.49 16.19
CA LEU A 8 -2.68 4.18 15.57
C LEU A 8 -3.65 3.15 16.19
N ALA A 9 -3.75 3.11 17.52
CA ALA A 9 -4.69 2.23 18.21
C ALA A 9 -6.15 2.55 17.82
N ASN A 10 -6.52 3.84 17.80
CA ASN A 10 -7.85 4.26 17.37
C ASN A 10 -8.13 3.89 15.90
N PHE A 11 -7.11 3.96 15.05
CA PHE A 11 -7.20 3.54 13.65
C PHE A 11 -7.38 2.01 13.51
N ILE A 12 -6.61 1.21 14.24
CA ILE A 12 -6.78 -0.26 14.24
C ILE A 12 -8.20 -0.61 14.68
N TRP A 13 -8.70 0.03 15.73
CA TRP A 13 -10.07 -0.15 16.19
C TRP A 13 -11.11 0.29 15.16
N SER A 14 -10.93 1.44 14.49
CA SER A 14 -11.87 1.92 13.48
C SER A 14 -11.94 0.99 12.28
N VAL A 15 -10.81 0.44 11.83
CA VAL A 15 -10.78 -0.57 10.76
C VAL A 15 -11.39 -1.88 11.25
N ALA A 16 -11.09 -2.34 12.46
CA ALA A 16 -11.69 -3.55 13.04
C ALA A 16 -13.21 -3.43 13.16
N ASP A 17 -13.75 -2.25 13.45
CA ASP A 17 -15.18 -1.98 13.46
C ASP A 17 -15.81 -2.12 12.07
N LEU A 18 -15.11 -1.68 11.02
CA LEU A 18 -15.58 -1.83 9.63
C LEU A 18 -15.56 -3.29 9.15
N LEU A 19 -14.58 -4.06 9.60
CA LEU A 19 -14.44 -5.48 9.27
C LEU A 19 -15.37 -6.38 10.08
N ARG A 20 -15.88 -5.90 11.22
CA ARG A 20 -16.78 -6.67 12.09
C ARG A 20 -18.05 -7.06 11.34
N GLY A 21 -18.31 -8.37 11.31
CA GLY A 21 -19.45 -8.95 10.58
C GLY A 21 -18.96 -9.85 9.46
N PRO A 22 -18.52 -9.31 8.30
CA PRO A 22 -17.98 -10.11 7.20
C PRO A 22 -16.69 -10.86 7.58
N TYR A 23 -15.97 -10.39 8.59
CA TYR A 23 -14.73 -10.98 9.07
C TYR A 23 -14.80 -11.36 10.55
N ARG A 24 -14.06 -12.42 10.92
CA ARG A 24 -13.76 -12.79 12.30
C ARG A 24 -12.47 -12.09 12.75
N PRO A 25 -12.25 -11.87 14.07
CA PRO A 25 -11.06 -11.18 14.56
C PRO A 25 -9.71 -11.70 14.02
N PRO A 26 -9.48 -13.04 13.93
CA PRO A 26 -8.23 -13.55 13.34
C PRO A 26 -8.10 -13.30 11.82
N GLN A 27 -9.15 -12.85 11.15
CA GLN A 27 -9.11 -12.54 9.72
C GLN A 27 -8.87 -11.05 9.45
N TYR A 28 -8.92 -10.20 10.48
CA TYR A 28 -8.67 -8.76 10.31
C TYR A 28 -7.24 -8.51 9.85
N GLU A 29 -6.28 -9.28 10.35
CA GLU A 29 -4.87 -9.23 9.94
C GLU A 29 -4.71 -9.43 8.42
N ARG A 30 -5.55 -10.26 7.80
CA ARG A 30 -5.52 -10.55 6.36
C ARG A 30 -5.90 -9.37 5.49
N VAL A 31 -6.60 -8.39 6.06
CA VAL A 31 -6.96 -7.14 5.38
C VAL A 31 -6.00 -6.03 5.81
N MET A 32 -5.73 -5.90 7.11
CA MET A 32 -4.92 -4.81 7.64
C MET A 32 -3.47 -4.87 7.20
N LEU A 33 -2.83 -6.05 7.22
CA LEU A 33 -1.42 -6.20 6.83
C LEU A 33 -1.19 -5.82 5.36
N PRO A 34 -1.89 -6.40 4.37
CA PRO A 34 -1.68 -6.03 2.97
C PRO A 34 -2.11 -4.60 2.64
N LEU A 35 -2.90 -3.90 3.46
CA LEU A 35 -3.15 -2.47 3.27
C LEU A 35 -2.09 -1.57 3.94
N THR A 36 -1.50 -2.02 5.04
CA THR A 36 -0.44 -1.31 5.77
C THR A 36 0.87 -1.29 4.98
N VAL A 37 1.23 -2.44 4.38
CA VAL A 37 2.48 -2.61 3.61
C VAL A 37 2.64 -1.58 2.47
N PRO A 38 1.69 -1.43 1.53
CA PRO A 38 1.85 -0.49 0.42
C PRO A 38 1.86 0.96 0.88
N ARG A 39 1.10 1.33 1.92
CA ARG A 39 1.14 2.69 2.49
C ARG A 39 2.53 3.04 3.00
N ARG A 40 3.18 2.09 3.66
CA ARG A 40 4.54 2.27 4.16
C ARG A 40 5.56 2.30 3.02
N PHE A 41 5.39 1.47 2.01
CA PHE A 41 6.23 1.51 0.82
C PHE A 41 6.09 2.83 0.07
N ASP A 42 4.89 3.38 -0.08
CA ASP A 42 4.69 4.71 -0.68
C ASP A 42 5.38 5.80 0.13
N ALA A 43 5.27 5.76 1.46
CA ALA A 43 5.92 6.73 2.35
C ALA A 43 7.45 6.73 2.17
N VAL A 44 8.07 5.55 2.14
CA VAL A 44 9.52 5.41 1.99
C VAL A 44 9.98 5.69 0.55
N LEU A 45 9.16 5.35 -0.45
CA LEU A 45 9.45 5.58 -1.86
C LEU A 45 9.20 7.04 -2.28
N ALA A 46 8.39 7.80 -1.54
CA ALA A 46 7.98 9.16 -1.89
C ALA A 46 9.12 10.08 -2.37
N PRO A 47 10.32 10.10 -1.75
CA PRO A 47 11.43 10.95 -2.18
C PRO A 47 11.95 10.63 -3.59
N SER A 48 11.95 9.35 -3.97
CA SER A 48 12.47 8.88 -5.26
C SER A 48 11.39 8.49 -6.27
N LYS A 49 10.10 8.51 -5.88
CA LYS A 49 8.95 8.10 -6.72
C LYS A 49 8.89 8.86 -8.05
N GLN A 50 9.09 10.17 -8.05
CA GLN A 50 9.10 10.94 -9.30
C GLN A 50 10.22 10.52 -10.26
N ALA A 51 11.40 10.17 -9.73
CA ALA A 51 12.51 9.69 -10.54
C ALA A 51 12.19 8.32 -11.14
N VAL A 52 11.61 7.41 -10.34
CA VAL A 52 11.15 6.08 -10.77
C VAL A 52 10.12 6.20 -11.89
N LEU A 53 9.10 7.05 -11.73
CA LEU A 53 8.07 7.24 -12.75
C LEU A 53 8.64 7.77 -14.07
N LYS A 54 9.49 8.80 -14.01
CA LYS A 54 10.17 9.33 -15.21
C LYS A 54 10.99 8.25 -15.91
N ARG A 55 11.76 7.49 -15.13
CA ARG A 55 12.62 6.44 -15.67
C ARG A 55 11.80 5.29 -16.27
N TYR A 56 10.69 4.92 -15.65
CA TYR A 56 9.78 3.91 -16.17
C TYR A 56 9.23 4.31 -17.55
N VAL A 57 8.77 5.55 -17.72
CA VAL A 57 8.26 6.05 -19.01
C VAL A 57 9.34 6.00 -20.10
N GLU A 58 10.56 6.41 -19.77
CA GLU A 58 11.70 6.33 -20.70
C GLU A 58 12.03 4.90 -21.12
N LEU A 59 12.04 3.97 -20.16
CA LEU A 59 12.38 2.56 -20.42
C LEU A 59 11.26 1.85 -21.20
N SER A 60 10.00 2.12 -20.84
CA SER A 60 8.81 1.56 -21.49
C SER A 60 8.72 2.03 -22.95
N SER A 61 8.99 3.32 -23.21
CA SER A 61 9.05 3.87 -24.57
C SER A 61 10.15 3.23 -25.45
N LYS A 62 11.19 2.67 -24.82
CA LYS A 62 12.32 2.01 -25.49
C LYS A 62 12.19 0.48 -25.57
N GLY A 63 11.14 -0.10 -24.97
CA GLY A 63 10.92 -1.56 -24.98
C GLY A 63 12.02 -2.36 -24.29
N ILE A 64 12.72 -1.80 -23.29
CA ILE A 64 13.84 -2.48 -22.63
C ILE A 64 13.29 -3.57 -21.69
N PRO A 65 13.75 -4.83 -21.79
CA PRO A 65 13.41 -5.88 -20.82
C PRO A 65 14.14 -5.63 -19.48
N ASN A 66 13.63 -6.20 -18.38
CA ASN A 66 14.20 -6.10 -17.03
C ASN A 66 14.28 -4.68 -16.44
N ILE A 67 13.24 -3.87 -16.66
CA ILE A 67 13.12 -2.54 -16.05
C ILE A 67 13.15 -2.58 -14.51
N ASP A 68 12.69 -3.67 -13.89
CA ASP A 68 12.60 -3.82 -12.44
C ASP A 68 13.94 -3.61 -11.74
N ALA A 69 15.02 -4.24 -12.22
CA ALA A 69 16.35 -4.08 -11.61
C ALA A 69 16.85 -2.63 -11.69
N ILE A 70 16.56 -1.94 -12.80
CA ILE A 70 16.96 -0.54 -13.01
C ILE A 70 16.18 0.37 -12.06
N LEU A 71 14.87 0.17 -11.97
CA LEU A 71 13.98 0.99 -11.14
C LEU A 71 14.20 0.72 -9.65
N ASN A 72 14.46 -0.52 -9.25
CA ASN A 72 14.80 -0.88 -7.87
C ASN A 72 16.10 -0.22 -7.38
N ASN A 73 17.11 -0.09 -8.26
CA ASN A 73 18.35 0.62 -7.95
C ASN A 73 18.17 2.14 -7.88
N LEU A 74 17.18 2.67 -8.60
CA LEU A 74 16.84 4.10 -8.59
C LEU A 74 15.99 4.47 -7.36
N ALA A 75 15.15 3.53 -6.91
CA ALA A 75 14.31 3.67 -5.73
C ALA A 75 15.18 3.77 -4.47
N LYS A 76 15.18 4.96 -3.88
CA LYS A 76 15.93 5.29 -2.67
C LYS A 76 15.01 5.90 -1.63
N ASP A 77 15.29 5.62 -0.37
CA ASP A 77 14.64 6.30 0.75
C ASP A 77 15.19 7.71 0.98
N GLU A 78 14.67 8.38 2.01
CA GLU A 78 15.11 9.72 2.43
C GLU A 78 16.62 9.78 2.77
N ASP A 79 17.20 8.67 3.24
CA ASP A 79 18.61 8.56 3.61
C ASP A 79 19.51 8.19 2.42
N GLY A 80 18.93 7.99 1.23
CA GLY A 80 19.64 7.63 0.01
C GLY A 80 19.99 6.14 -0.10
N SER A 81 19.48 5.30 0.80
CA SER A 81 19.64 3.84 0.78
C SER A 81 18.72 3.22 -0.26
N SER A 82 19.19 2.15 -0.91
CA SER A 82 18.43 1.48 -1.96
C SER A 82 17.30 0.64 -1.37
N LEU A 83 16.08 0.81 -1.89
CA LEU A 83 14.90 0.13 -1.37
C LEU A 83 14.76 -1.32 -1.84
N GLY A 84 15.31 -1.65 -3.01
CA GLY A 84 15.19 -2.99 -3.60
C GLY A 84 13.78 -3.31 -4.11
N PHE A 85 12.87 -2.34 -4.11
CA PHE A 85 11.56 -2.40 -4.74
C PHE A 85 11.24 -1.04 -5.38
N HIS A 86 10.27 -1.01 -6.28
CA HIS A 86 9.76 0.23 -6.85
C HIS A 86 8.25 0.13 -7.06
N ASN A 87 7.60 1.28 -7.23
CA ASN A 87 6.22 1.37 -7.70
C ASN A 87 6.16 2.39 -8.84
N HIS A 88 5.68 1.95 -10.00
CA HIS A 88 5.51 2.79 -11.19
C HIS A 88 4.04 3.16 -11.46
N SER A 89 3.12 2.81 -10.54
CA SER A 89 1.74 3.26 -10.61
C SER A 89 1.65 4.77 -10.39
N GLN A 90 0.83 5.42 -11.20
CA GLN A 90 0.47 6.83 -11.01
C GLN A 90 -0.66 7.00 -9.99
N LEU A 91 -1.27 5.89 -9.56
CA LEU A 91 -2.31 5.88 -8.54
C LEU A 91 -1.67 6.01 -7.16
N ASP A 92 -2.41 6.66 -6.27
CA ASP A 92 -2.10 6.80 -4.85
C ASP A 92 -3.39 6.58 -4.09
N PHE A 93 -3.31 6.19 -2.81
CA PHE A 93 -4.49 6.00 -1.95
C PHE A 93 -5.44 7.21 -1.93
N TYR A 94 -4.91 8.43 -2.09
CA TYR A 94 -5.72 9.64 -2.23
C TYR A 94 -6.48 9.72 -3.56
N LYS A 95 -5.90 9.25 -4.66
CA LYS A 95 -6.57 9.18 -5.97
C LYS A 95 -7.59 8.06 -6.02
N LEU A 96 -7.36 6.96 -5.30
CA LEU A 96 -8.33 5.86 -5.15
C LEU A 96 -9.67 6.35 -4.56
N LYS A 97 -9.63 7.36 -3.68
CA LYS A 97 -10.85 7.99 -3.13
C LYS A 97 -11.70 8.72 -4.18
N GLY A 98 -11.10 9.12 -5.29
CA GLY A 98 -11.78 9.92 -6.32
C GLY A 98 -12.78 9.12 -7.17
N ASP A 99 -12.67 7.78 -7.18
CA ASP A 99 -13.55 6.89 -7.95
C ASP A 99 -13.94 5.67 -7.09
N PRO A 100 -14.93 5.84 -6.18
CA PRO A 100 -15.37 4.81 -5.25
C PRO A 100 -15.89 3.55 -5.93
N ASP A 101 -16.54 3.71 -7.08
CA ASP A 101 -17.22 2.62 -7.80
C ASP A 101 -16.24 1.63 -8.45
N ASN A 102 -14.98 2.04 -8.66
CA ASN A 102 -13.94 1.21 -9.25
C ASN A 102 -12.75 0.99 -8.29
N ILE A 103 -12.94 1.20 -7.00
CA ILE A 103 -11.83 1.21 -6.05
C ILE A 103 -11.08 -0.12 -5.98
N GLY A 104 -11.76 -1.26 -6.11
CA GLY A 104 -11.12 -2.58 -6.15
C GLY A 104 -10.19 -2.73 -7.34
N ARG A 105 -10.65 -2.33 -8.53
CA ARG A 105 -9.84 -2.32 -9.75
C ARG A 105 -8.65 -1.39 -9.63
N HIS A 106 -8.86 -0.16 -9.15
CA HIS A 106 -7.77 0.81 -8.99
C HIS A 106 -6.73 0.35 -7.96
N LEU A 107 -7.16 -0.34 -6.90
CA LEU A 107 -6.26 -0.92 -5.90
C LEU A 107 -5.45 -2.08 -6.49
N ALA A 108 -6.08 -2.96 -7.28
CA ALA A 108 -5.40 -4.03 -7.99
C ALA A 108 -4.39 -3.48 -9.02
N ASP A 109 -4.76 -2.47 -9.80
CA ASP A 109 -3.87 -1.79 -10.76
C ASP A 109 -2.70 -1.10 -10.05
N TYR A 110 -2.94 -0.54 -8.87
CA TYR A 110 -1.90 0.04 -8.03
C TYR A 110 -0.92 -1.03 -7.51
N ILE A 111 -1.41 -2.19 -7.05
CA ILE A 111 -0.56 -3.31 -6.62
C ILE A 111 0.23 -3.88 -7.81
N ALA A 112 -0.38 -3.96 -8.99
CA ALA A 112 0.26 -4.40 -10.22
C ALA A 112 1.41 -3.48 -10.66
N GLY A 113 1.40 -2.21 -10.23
CA GLY A 113 2.48 -1.24 -10.47
C GLY A 113 3.73 -1.45 -9.61
N PHE A 114 3.70 -2.35 -8.62
CA PHE A 114 4.91 -2.68 -7.85
C PHE A 114 5.85 -3.63 -8.61
N SER A 115 7.11 -3.64 -8.18
CA SER A 115 8.12 -4.60 -8.63
C SER A 115 7.68 -6.05 -8.40
N GLU A 116 8.17 -6.97 -9.24
CA GLU A 116 7.77 -8.38 -9.24
C GLU A 116 7.91 -9.05 -7.86
N ASN A 117 8.96 -8.74 -7.11
CA ASN A 117 9.17 -9.26 -5.75
C ASN A 117 8.03 -8.88 -4.79
N ILE A 118 7.53 -7.65 -4.89
CA ILE A 118 6.44 -7.16 -4.05
C ILE A 118 5.10 -7.73 -4.52
N ARG A 119 4.86 -7.81 -5.84
CA ARG A 119 3.66 -8.46 -6.39
C ARG A 119 3.51 -9.90 -5.90
N LYS A 120 4.59 -10.67 -5.90
CA LYS A 120 4.62 -12.05 -5.36
C LYS A 120 4.28 -12.12 -3.86
N ILE A 121 4.58 -11.08 -3.09
CA ILE A 121 4.19 -11.01 -1.68
C ILE A 121 2.67 -10.84 -1.57
N PHE A 122 2.09 -9.90 -2.33
CA PHE A 122 0.64 -9.69 -2.37
C PHE A 122 -0.15 -10.90 -2.87
N GLU A 123 0.37 -11.60 -3.89
CA GLU A 123 -0.20 -12.86 -4.37
C GLU A 123 -0.26 -13.92 -3.26
N ARG A 124 0.79 -14.02 -2.43
CA ARG A 124 0.82 -14.95 -1.28
C ARG A 124 -0.14 -14.57 -0.16
N PHE A 125 -0.43 -13.29 -0.01
CA PHE A 125 -1.48 -12.82 0.91
C PHE A 125 -2.89 -13.06 0.37
N GLU A 126 -3.03 -13.52 -0.88
CA GLU A 126 -4.30 -13.71 -1.57
C GLU A 126 -5.19 -12.46 -1.50
N PHE A 127 -4.57 -11.27 -1.56
CA PHE A 127 -5.25 -10.02 -1.24
C PHE A 127 -6.38 -9.69 -2.22
N ASP A 128 -6.30 -10.15 -3.47
CA ASP A 128 -7.37 -10.02 -4.46
C ASP A 128 -8.70 -10.60 -3.95
N LYS A 129 -8.65 -11.75 -3.25
CA LYS A 129 -9.84 -12.36 -2.64
C LYS A 129 -10.41 -11.50 -1.51
N GLU A 130 -9.54 -10.83 -0.77
CA GLU A 130 -9.95 -9.94 0.30
C GLU A 130 -10.55 -8.63 -0.26
N ILE A 131 -10.04 -8.12 -1.38
CA ILE A 131 -10.63 -7.00 -2.11
C ILE A 131 -12.06 -7.35 -2.56
N GLU A 132 -12.24 -8.49 -3.24
CA GLU A 132 -13.57 -8.95 -3.69
C GLU A 132 -14.55 -9.05 -2.51
N LYS A 133 -14.14 -9.69 -1.42
CA LYS A 133 -14.98 -9.86 -0.23
C LYS A 133 -15.32 -8.53 0.46
N LEU A 134 -14.39 -7.57 0.48
CA LEU A 134 -14.63 -6.22 1.01
C LEU A 134 -15.58 -5.43 0.10
N GLU A 135 -15.51 -5.64 -1.20
CA GLU A 135 -16.39 -5.02 -2.19
C GLU A 135 -17.82 -5.58 -2.09
N GLU A 136 -17.97 -6.90 -2.02
CA GLU A 136 -19.26 -7.58 -1.78
C GLU A 136 -19.93 -7.12 -0.48
N SER A 137 -19.14 -6.80 0.54
CA SER A 137 -19.64 -6.29 1.82
C SER A 137 -19.81 -4.77 1.87
N ASN A 138 -19.55 -4.05 0.77
CA ASN A 138 -19.57 -2.58 0.67
C ASN A 138 -18.67 -1.89 1.72
N ARG A 139 -17.57 -2.55 2.12
CA ARG A 139 -16.61 -2.04 3.11
C ARG A 139 -15.31 -1.54 2.49
N LEU A 140 -14.97 -1.99 1.28
CA LEU A 140 -13.70 -1.69 0.63
C LEU A 140 -13.38 -0.20 0.60
N TYR A 141 -14.32 0.62 0.12
CA TYR A 141 -14.16 2.07 0.07
C TYR A 141 -13.89 2.69 1.45
N GLN A 142 -14.63 2.25 2.47
CA GLN A 142 -14.50 2.77 3.84
C GLN A 142 -13.13 2.41 4.43
N VAL A 143 -12.68 1.16 4.22
CA VAL A 143 -11.40 0.67 4.70
C VAL A 143 -10.25 1.40 4.00
N VAL A 144 -10.25 1.47 2.66
CA VAL A 144 -9.20 2.18 1.90
C VAL A 144 -9.18 3.67 2.27
N THR A 145 -10.35 4.28 2.50
CA THR A 145 -10.45 5.68 2.94
C THR A 145 -9.75 5.90 4.27
N GLN A 146 -10.00 5.04 5.25
CA GLN A 146 -9.32 5.09 6.55
C GLN A 146 -7.81 4.94 6.38
N PHE A 147 -7.36 3.97 5.59
CA PHE A 147 -5.93 3.77 5.34
C PHE A 147 -5.27 4.97 4.68
N ALA A 148 -5.98 5.68 3.80
CA ALA A 148 -5.48 6.88 3.14
C ALA A 148 -5.34 8.09 4.07
N ASP A 149 -6.14 8.17 5.13
CA ASP A 149 -6.13 9.31 6.08
C ASP A 149 -5.08 9.14 7.19
N ILE A 150 -4.67 7.91 7.50
CA ILE A 150 -3.58 7.68 8.45
C ILE A 150 -2.21 7.83 7.79
N ASP A 151 -1.32 8.55 8.46
CA ASP A 151 0.09 8.64 8.10
C ASP A 151 0.88 7.50 8.77
N LEU A 152 1.30 6.53 7.95
CA LEU A 152 2.09 5.37 8.36
C LEU A 152 3.59 5.54 8.02
N HIS A 153 4.06 6.77 7.83
CA HIS A 153 5.46 7.04 7.57
C HIS A 153 6.34 6.50 8.72
N PRO A 154 7.51 5.87 8.43
CA PRO A 154 8.40 5.34 9.48
C PRO A 154 8.88 6.38 10.51
N ARG A 155 8.75 7.67 10.20
CA ARG A 155 9.07 8.80 11.10
C ARG A 155 7.94 9.11 12.08
N GLN A 156 6.72 8.72 11.74
CA GLN A 156 5.51 8.93 12.52
C GLN A 156 5.17 7.68 13.32
N VAL A 157 5.36 6.51 12.72
CA VAL A 157 5.04 5.21 13.32
C VAL A 157 6.29 4.32 13.27
N ASP A 158 6.84 4.04 14.45
CA ASP A 158 7.97 3.15 14.60
C ASP A 158 7.60 1.71 14.23
N ASN A 159 8.58 0.95 13.73
CA ASN A 159 8.39 -0.44 13.32
C ASN A 159 7.80 -1.31 14.45
N LEU A 160 8.18 -1.03 15.71
CA LEU A 160 7.68 -1.76 16.87
C LEU A 160 6.17 -1.59 17.06
N SER A 161 5.63 -0.41 16.75
CA SER A 161 4.19 -0.15 16.83
C SER A 161 3.40 -0.88 15.75
N LEU A 162 4.01 -1.16 14.59
CA LEU A 162 3.39 -1.92 13.50
C LEU A 162 3.28 -3.43 13.79
N ILE A 163 4.11 -3.99 14.68
CA ILE A 163 4.05 -5.42 15.07
C ILE A 163 2.72 -5.74 15.78
N HIS A 164 2.04 -4.72 16.31
CA HIS A 164 0.78 -4.86 17.03
C HIS A 164 -0.48 -4.70 16.14
N ILE A 165 -0.29 -4.57 14.82
CA ILE A 165 -1.36 -4.60 13.80
C ILE A 165 -1.61 -6.06 13.39
#